data_AF-A0A7J7Y613-F1
#
_entry.id   AF-A0A7J7Y613-F1
#
_cell.length_a   1.000
_cell.length_b   1.000
_cell.length_c   1.000
_cell.angle_alpha   90.00
_cell.angle_beta   90.00
_cell.angle_gamma   90.00
#
_symmetry.space_group_name_H-M   'P 1'
#
loop_
_entity.id
_entity.type
_entity.pdbx_description
1 polymer ?
#
loop_
_entity_poly.entity_id
_entity_poly.type
_entity_poly.pdbx_seq_one_letter_code
_entity_poly.pdbx_strand_id
1 'polypeptide(L)'
;MGFPQHTIASLSDQDAKPSFSMAHLDSNTEPGLTLGGYFCPQCRAKYCELPVECKICGLTLVSAPHLARSYHHLFPLDAFQEIPLEEHNGERFCYGCQGQLKDQHVYVCTVCRNVFCVDCDVFVHDSLHCCPGCIHNIPTPSGI
;
A
#
# COMPACT_ATOMS: atom_id res chain seq x y z
N MET A 1 17.28 1.08 4.53
CA MET A 1 16.06 0.60 5.20
C MET A 1 16.10 -0.91 5.27
N GLY A 2 15.67 -1.51 6.39
CA GLY A 2 15.56 -2.95 6.58
C GLY A 2 14.10 -3.37 6.80
N PHE A 3 13.73 -4.54 6.28
CA PHE A 3 12.39 -5.12 6.40
C PHE A 3 12.45 -6.34 7.35
N PRO A 4 12.25 -6.15 8.66
CA PRO A 4 12.32 -7.24 9.61
C PRO A 4 11.10 -8.16 9.50
N GLN A 5 11.32 -9.46 9.70
CA GLN A 5 10.22 -10.44 9.83
C GLN A 5 9.60 -10.34 11.22
N HIS A 6 8.28 -10.50 11.28
CA HIS A 6 7.56 -10.65 12.54
C HIS A 6 7.58 -12.12 12.97
N THR A 7 8.17 -12.41 14.13
CA THR A 7 8.16 -13.76 14.69
C THR A 7 7.19 -13.80 15.85
N ILE A 8 6.20 -14.68 15.76
CA ILE A 8 5.29 -15.01 16.84
C ILE A 8 5.83 -16.30 17.46
N ALA A 9 6.23 -16.25 18.73
CA ALA A 9 6.51 -17.46 19.49
C ALA A 9 5.34 -17.71 20.44
N SER A 10 4.95 -18.98 20.60
CA SER A 10 3.89 -19.41 21.51
C SER A 10 4.52 -20.04 22.76
N LEU A 11 3.87 -19.93 23.92
CA LEU A 11 4.32 -20.57 25.17
C LEU A 11 4.38 -22.11 25.07
N SER A 12 3.77 -22.68 24.03
CA SER A 12 3.79 -24.11 23.70
C SER A 12 5.06 -24.57 22.98
N ASP A 13 5.86 -23.65 22.43
CA ASP A 13 7.10 -23.99 21.73
C ASP A 13 8.24 -24.13 22.74
N GLN A 14 8.95 -25.26 22.71
CA GLN A 14 10.03 -25.58 23.67
C GLN A 14 11.20 -24.58 23.61
N ASP A 15 11.29 -23.77 22.54
CA ASP A 15 12.31 -22.74 22.32
C ASP A 15 11.80 -21.28 22.52
N ALA A 16 10.54 -21.09 22.93
CA ALA A 16 9.97 -19.76 23.13
C ALA A 16 10.51 -19.09 24.40
N LYS A 17 11.61 -18.35 24.26
CA LYS A 17 12.18 -17.55 25.35
C LYS A 17 11.65 -16.11 25.29
N PRO A 18 10.95 -15.62 26.34
CA PRO A 18 10.58 -14.22 26.42
C PRO A 18 11.83 -13.35 26.41
N SER A 19 11.78 -12.24 25.67
CA SER A 19 12.92 -11.35 25.47
C SER A 19 12.48 -9.89 25.49
N PHE A 20 13.35 -9.02 26.00
CA PHE A 20 13.11 -7.60 26.04
C PHE A 20 13.19 -6.99 24.64
N SER A 21 12.32 -6.01 24.39
CA SER A 21 12.40 -5.15 23.21
C SER A 21 13.37 -4.01 23.44
N MET A 22 14.16 -3.69 22.42
CA MET A 22 15.08 -2.55 22.42
C MET A 22 14.39 -1.22 22.13
N ALA A 23 13.07 -1.21 21.90
CA ALA A 23 12.28 0.01 21.73
C ALA A 23 12.03 0.78 23.05
N HIS A 24 12.07 0.09 24.20
CA HIS A 24 11.69 0.66 25.50
C HIS A 24 12.87 0.88 26.45
N LEU A 25 14.11 0.81 25.98
CA LEU A 25 15.30 1.05 26.82
C LEU A 25 15.39 2.49 27.35
N ASP A 26 14.83 3.46 26.61
CA ASP A 26 14.93 4.89 26.91
C ASP A 26 13.63 5.47 27.54
N SER A 27 12.54 4.71 27.57
CA SER A 27 11.23 5.17 28.05
C SER A 27 11.02 4.71 29.49
N ASN A 28 10.46 5.60 30.33
CA ASN A 28 10.08 5.35 31.73
C ASN A 28 8.91 4.33 31.88
N THR A 29 8.74 3.44 30.90
CA THR A 29 7.70 2.44 30.78
C THR A 29 8.31 1.10 31.16
N GLU A 30 7.69 0.39 32.10
CA GLU A 30 8.12 -0.92 32.59
C GLU A 30 8.57 -1.83 31.43
N PRO A 31 9.81 -2.36 31.44
CA PRO A 31 10.33 -3.18 30.35
C PRO A 31 9.53 -4.49 30.28
N GLY A 32 8.54 -4.53 29.39
CA GLY A 32 7.69 -5.69 29.17
C GLY A 32 8.45 -6.82 28.48
N LEU A 33 8.45 -8.01 29.07
CA LEU A 33 8.86 -9.23 28.41
C LEU A 33 7.80 -9.60 27.37
N THR A 34 8.18 -9.61 26.10
CA THR A 34 7.31 -10.07 25.01
C THR A 34 7.83 -11.39 24.45
N LEU A 35 6.91 -12.21 23.92
CA LEU A 35 7.27 -13.50 23.32
C LEU A 35 7.58 -13.37 21.83
N GLY A 36 6.94 -12.41 21.15
CA GLY A 36 7.14 -12.11 19.73
C GLY A 36 7.65 -10.69 19.48
N GLY A 37 8.01 -10.41 18.23
CA GLY A 37 8.43 -9.09 17.79
C GLY A 37 9.12 -9.11 16.42
N TYR A 38 9.62 -7.95 16.03
CA TYR A 38 10.38 -7.72 14.81
C TYR A 38 11.87 -7.83 15.07
N PHE A 39 12.59 -8.61 14.27
CA PHE A 39 14.02 -8.81 14.42
C PHE A 39 14.80 -8.05 13.36
N CYS A 40 15.73 -7.19 13.79
CA CYS A 40 16.61 -6.46 12.89
C CYS A 40 17.39 -7.44 12.00
N PRO A 41 17.36 -7.30 10.66
CA PRO A 41 18.02 -8.24 9.76
C PRO A 41 19.56 -8.20 9.85
N GLN A 42 20.12 -7.11 10.39
CA GLN A 42 21.58 -6.92 10.46
C GLN A 42 22.17 -7.38 11.80
N CYS A 43 21.56 -7.03 12.93
CA CYS A 43 22.10 -7.32 14.27
C CYS A 43 21.22 -8.24 15.12
N ARG A 44 20.05 -8.68 14.59
CA ARG A 44 19.06 -9.51 15.29
C ARG A 44 18.47 -8.91 16.57
N ALA A 45 18.65 -7.61 16.81
CA ALA A 45 17.98 -6.91 17.89
C ALA A 45 16.46 -6.96 17.71
N LYS A 46 15.73 -7.16 18.83
CA LYS A 46 14.28 -7.30 18.85
C LYS A 46 13.59 -5.96 19.12
N TYR A 47 12.51 -5.71 18.39
CA TYR A 47 11.64 -4.54 18.53
C TYR A 47 10.17 -4.96 18.58
N CYS A 48 9.36 -4.35 19.45
CA CYS A 48 7.93 -4.63 19.52
C CYS A 48 7.13 -3.97 18.39
N GLU A 49 7.59 -2.83 17.89
CA GLU A 49 6.84 -1.98 16.97
C GLU A 49 7.73 -1.46 15.85
N LEU A 50 7.11 -1.09 14.73
CA LEU A 50 7.71 -0.44 13.57
C LEU A 50 6.85 0.78 13.19
N PRO A 51 7.43 1.85 12.61
CA PRO A 51 8.83 2.01 12.20
C PRO A 51 9.75 2.46 13.34
N VAL A 52 10.98 1.96 13.39
CA VAL A 52 11.99 2.35 14.40
C VAL A 52 13.39 2.35 13.82
N GLU A 53 14.29 3.17 14.37
CA GLU A 53 15.72 3.08 14.09
C GLU A 53 16.38 2.06 15.03
N CYS A 54 17.17 1.14 14.48
CA CYS A 54 17.84 0.14 15.28
C CYS A 54 18.97 0.75 16.13
N LYS A 55 18.77 0.81 17.45
CA LYS A 55 19.75 1.30 18.45
C LYS A 55 21.13 0.62 18.44
N ILE A 56 21.25 -0.57 17.83
CA ILE A 56 22.52 -1.32 17.77
C ILE A 56 23.32 -1.02 16.50
N CYS A 57 22.64 -0.89 15.35
CA CYS A 57 23.32 -0.79 14.05
C CYS A 57 22.90 0.45 13.21
N GLY A 58 22.01 1.29 13.72
CA GLY A 58 21.51 2.49 13.03
C GLY A 58 20.56 2.22 11.86
N LEU A 59 20.25 0.95 11.56
CA LEU A 59 19.40 0.61 10.42
C LEU A 59 17.94 1.00 10.70
N THR A 60 17.34 1.84 9.86
CA THR A 60 15.91 2.14 9.88
C THR A 60 15.09 0.90 9.52
N LEU A 61 14.30 0.40 10.46
CA LEU A 61 13.41 -0.74 10.32
C LEU A 61 12.01 -0.25 9.96
N VAL A 62 11.50 -0.72 8.82
CA VAL A 62 10.18 -0.34 8.31
C VAL A 62 9.41 -1.59 7.89
N SER A 63 8.09 -1.55 8.04
CA SER A 63 7.20 -2.60 7.55
C SER A 63 7.02 -2.44 6.04
N ALA A 64 7.35 -3.48 5.26
CA ALA A 64 7.13 -3.49 3.82
C ALA A 64 5.65 -3.21 3.46
N PRO A 65 4.65 -3.81 4.15
CA PRO A 65 3.24 -3.46 3.95
C PRO A 65 2.88 -2.00 4.21
N HIS A 66 3.48 -1.36 5.22
CA HIS A 66 3.21 0.06 5.50
C HIS A 66 3.79 0.93 4.40
N LEU A 67 5.01 0.63 3.95
CA LEU A 67 5.61 1.32 2.82
C LEU A 67 4.78 1.12 1.55
N ALA A 68 4.38 -0.12 1.25
CA ALA A 68 3.50 -0.49 0.13
C ALA A 68 2.20 0.35 0.12
N ARG A 69 1.55 0.50 1.27
CA ARG A 69 0.33 1.31 1.40
C ARG A 69 0.58 2.80 1.16
N SER A 70 1.73 3.31 1.58
CA SER A 70 2.12 4.70 1.34
C SER A 70 2.48 5.02 -0.11
N TYR A 71 2.69 4.01 -0.99
CA TYR A 71 3.02 4.26 -2.40
C TYR A 71 1.95 5.11 -3.11
N HIS A 72 0.67 4.96 -2.78
CA HIS A 72 -0.40 5.75 -3.40
C HIS A 72 -0.28 7.26 -3.12
N HIS A 73 0.34 7.66 -2.00
CA HIS A 73 0.63 9.07 -1.70
C HIS A 73 1.94 9.55 -2.32
N LEU A 74 2.88 8.64 -2.58
CA LEU A 74 4.15 8.96 -3.24
C LEU A 74 3.99 9.08 -4.76
N PHE A 75 3.05 8.33 -5.33
CA PHE A 75 2.77 8.28 -6.75
C PHE A 75 1.24 8.32 -6.96
N PRO A 76 0.63 9.51 -6.89
CA PRO A 76 -0.80 9.64 -7.11
C PRO A 76 -1.16 9.23 -8.54
N LEU A 77 -2.37 8.71 -8.71
CA LEU A 77 -2.90 8.37 -10.02
C LEU A 77 -3.16 9.65 -10.84
N ASP A 78 -2.80 9.62 -12.12
CA ASP A 78 -3.14 10.69 -13.05
C ASP A 78 -4.65 10.84 -13.20
N ALA A 79 -5.12 12.09 -13.17
CA ALA A 79 -6.53 12.41 -13.36
C ALA A 79 -7.05 11.87 -14.70
N PHE A 80 -8.26 11.31 -14.68
CA PHE A 80 -8.93 10.90 -15.91
C PHE A 80 -9.37 12.13 -16.71
N GLN A 81 -9.37 11.98 -18.03
CA GLN A 81 -9.85 13.01 -18.93
C GLN A 81 -11.38 13.04 -18.93
N GLU A 82 -11.95 14.14 -18.48
CA GLU A 82 -13.38 14.40 -18.56
C GLU A 82 -13.76 14.78 -20.00
N ILE A 83 -14.71 14.06 -20.57
CA ILE A 83 -15.27 14.33 -21.91
C ILE A 83 -16.81 14.33 -21.85
N PRO A 84 -17.47 15.19 -22.63
CA PRO A 84 -18.93 15.17 -22.74
C PRO A 84 -19.41 13.87 -23.41
N LEU A 85 -20.54 13.33 -22.95
CA LEU A 85 -21.11 12.08 -23.44
C LEU A 85 -21.44 12.15 -24.94
N GLU A 86 -21.77 13.33 -25.46
CA GLU A 86 -22.07 13.56 -26.88
C GLU A 86 -20.87 13.31 -27.79
N GLU A 87 -19.64 13.54 -27.29
CA GLU A 87 -18.40 13.36 -28.05
C GLU A 87 -17.90 11.91 -27.98
N HIS A 88 -18.41 11.12 -27.03
CA HIS A 88 -18.03 9.73 -26.85
C HIS A 88 -18.80 8.78 -27.79
N ASN A 89 -18.15 8.37 -28.88
CA ASN A 89 -18.69 7.43 -29.87
C ASN A 89 -18.57 5.93 -29.51
N GLY A 90 -18.17 5.61 -28.27
CA GLY A 90 -17.91 4.24 -27.82
C GLY A 90 -19.10 3.54 -27.14
N GLU A 91 -18.81 2.39 -26.53
CA GLU A 91 -19.78 1.64 -25.73
C GLU A 91 -20.28 2.48 -24.54
N ARG A 92 -21.59 2.48 -24.30
CA ARG A 92 -22.23 3.26 -23.23
C ARG A 92 -22.23 2.54 -21.89
N PHE A 93 -21.15 1.82 -21.58
CA PHE A 93 -21.01 1.09 -20.34
C PHE A 93 -19.70 1.46 -19.65
N CYS A 94 -19.77 1.66 -18.34
CA CYS A 94 -18.62 1.91 -17.51
C CYS A 94 -17.77 0.63 -17.39
N TYR A 95 -16.47 0.74 -17.62
CA TYR A 95 -15.53 -0.40 -17.49
C TYR A 95 -15.46 -0.92 -16.04
N GLY A 96 -15.60 -0.05 -15.04
CA GLY A 96 -15.50 -0.41 -13.63
C GLY A 96 -16.74 -1.13 -13.09
N CYS A 97 -17.92 -0.51 -13.19
CA CYS A 97 -19.15 -1.04 -12.60
C CYS A 97 -20.06 -1.76 -13.61
N GLN A 98 -19.72 -1.76 -14.90
CA GLN A 98 -20.56 -2.28 -15.99
C GLN A 98 -21.95 -1.62 -16.08
N GLY A 99 -22.14 -0.49 -15.39
CA GLY A 99 -23.36 0.31 -15.45
C GLY A 99 -23.45 1.13 -16.73
N GLN A 100 -24.66 1.41 -17.18
CA GLN A 100 -24.89 2.26 -18.35
C GLN A 100 -24.50 3.71 -18.05
N LEU A 101 -23.71 4.33 -18.93
CA LEU A 101 -23.32 5.74 -18.85
C LEU A 101 -24.52 6.61 -19.24
N LYS A 102 -25.10 7.32 -18.27
CA LYS A 102 -26.27 8.20 -18.44
C LYS A 102 -25.97 9.66 -18.16
N ASP A 103 -24.84 9.94 -17.53
CA ASP A 103 -24.43 11.28 -17.13
C ASP A 103 -23.90 12.07 -18.32
N GLN A 104 -23.92 13.41 -18.21
CA GLN A 104 -23.45 14.31 -19.26
C GLN A 104 -21.95 14.18 -19.55
N HIS A 105 -21.18 13.67 -18.60
CA HIS A 105 -19.73 13.54 -18.71
C HIS A 105 -19.31 12.10 -18.41
N VAL A 106 -18.26 11.66 -19.10
CA VAL A 106 -17.61 10.38 -18.88
C VAL A 106 -16.11 10.60 -18.68
N TYR A 107 -15.48 9.72 -17.92
CA TYR A 107 -14.10 9.86 -17.50
C TYR A 107 -13.24 8.81 -18.18
N VAL A 108 -12.23 9.24 -18.94
CA VAL A 108 -11.39 8.34 -19.74
C VAL A 108 -9.97 8.31 -19.18
N CYS A 109 -9.48 7.11 -18.90
CA CYS A 109 -8.09 6.95 -18.46
C CYS A 109 -7.13 7.29 -19.62
N THR A 110 -6.13 8.15 -19.35
CA THR A 110 -5.14 8.60 -20.34
C THR A 110 -4.21 7.49 -20.82
N VAL A 111 -4.04 6.44 -20.03
CA VAL A 111 -3.12 5.32 -20.29
C VAL A 111 -3.82 4.17 -21.01
N CYS A 112 -4.82 3.54 -20.38
CA CYS A 112 -5.51 2.37 -20.96
C CYS A 112 -6.70 2.74 -21.84
N ARG A 113 -7.13 4.01 -21.85
CA ARG A 113 -8.29 4.53 -22.62
C ARG A 113 -9.64 3.89 -22.29
N ASN A 114 -9.75 3.21 -21.17
CA ASN A 114 -11.04 2.71 -20.67
C ASN A 114 -11.89 3.86 -20.11
N VAL A 115 -13.21 3.66 -20.17
CA VAL A 115 -14.24 4.66 -19.82
C VAL A 115 -14.86 4.34 -18.47
N PHE A 116 -15.04 5.35 -17.64
CA PHE A 116 -15.57 5.26 -16.29
C PHE A 116 -16.70 6.28 -16.08
N CYS A 117 -17.68 5.94 -15.23
CA CYS A 117 -18.67 6.88 -14.72
C CYS A 117 -18.08 7.73 -13.58
N VAL A 118 -18.79 8.78 -13.16
CA VAL A 118 -18.37 9.66 -12.05
C VAL A 118 -18.11 8.91 -10.75
N ASP A 119 -18.98 7.95 -10.39
CA ASP A 119 -18.80 7.19 -9.15
C ASP A 119 -17.54 6.31 -9.18
N CYS A 120 -17.24 5.74 -10.36
CA CYS A 120 -16.04 4.94 -10.54
C CYS A 120 -14.78 5.82 -10.57
N ASP A 121 -14.86 7.02 -11.15
CA ASP A 121 -13.78 7.99 -11.12
C ASP A 121 -13.40 8.38 -9.69
N VAL A 122 -14.39 8.79 -8.88
CA VAL A 122 -14.20 9.12 -7.46
C VAL A 122 -13.66 7.92 -6.69
N PHE A 123 -14.23 6.73 -6.88
CA PHE A 123 -13.77 5.54 -6.19
C PHE A 123 -12.31 5.18 -6.54
N VAL A 124 -11.93 5.35 -7.80
CA VAL A 124 -10.57 5.08 -8.27
C VAL A 124 -9.58 6.09 -7.70
N HIS A 125 -9.92 7.38 -7.65
CA HIS A 125 -9.00 8.42 -7.16
C HIS A 125 -8.92 8.50 -5.64
N ASP A 126 -10.02 8.27 -4.90
CA ASP A 126 -10.05 8.45 -3.44
C ASP A 126 -9.80 7.16 -2.65
N SER A 127 -10.21 6.01 -3.20
CA SER A 127 -10.16 4.73 -2.48
C SER A 127 -9.13 3.78 -3.07
N LEU A 128 -9.24 3.48 -4.37
CA LEU A 128 -8.44 2.44 -5.00
C LEU A 128 -7.02 2.93 -5.34
N HIS A 129 -6.86 4.21 -5.66
CA HIS A 129 -5.62 4.88 -6.07
C HIS A 129 -4.87 4.19 -7.23
N CYS A 130 -5.57 3.36 -8.03
CA CYS A 130 -5.04 2.70 -9.21
C CYS A 130 -6.17 2.53 -10.23
N CYS A 131 -5.88 2.67 -11.53
CA CYS A 131 -6.87 2.38 -12.57
C CYS A 131 -6.98 0.85 -12.79
N PRO A 132 -8.17 0.23 -12.59
CA PRO A 132 -8.35 -1.22 -12.82
C PRO A 132 -8.03 -1.67 -14.25
N GLY A 133 -8.23 -0.78 -15.23
CA GLY A 133 -7.91 -1.03 -16.62
C GLY A 133 -6.41 -1.17 -16.87
N CYS A 134 -5.58 -0.31 -16.26
CA CYS A 134 -4.13 -0.34 -16.41
C CYS A 134 -3.48 -1.56 -15.75
N ILE A 135 -4.11 -2.10 -14.71
CA ILE A 135 -3.64 -3.33 -14.04
C ILE A 135 -3.77 -4.54 -14.97
N HIS A 136 -4.85 -4.61 -15.74
CA HIS A 136 -5.11 -5.75 -16.64
C HIS A 136 -4.46 -5.56 -18.02
N ASN A 137 -4.49 -4.34 -18.54
CA ASN A 137 -3.76 -3.94 -19.75
C ASN A 137 -2.53 -3.17 -19.32
N ILE A 138 -1.48 -3.89 -18.92
CA ILE A 138 -0.15 -3.29 -18.80
C ILE A 138 0.16 -2.72 -20.19
N PRO A 139 0.30 -1.39 -20.35
CA PRO A 139 0.66 -0.82 -21.63
C PRO A 139 1.97 -1.46 -22.06
N THR A 140 2.09 -1.84 -23.32
CA THR A 140 3.41 -2.07 -23.91
C THR A 140 4.25 -0.83 -23.59
N PRO A 141 5.41 -0.97 -22.93
CA PRO A 141 6.14 0.17 -22.41
C PRO A 141 6.43 1.14 -23.55
N SER A 142 5.87 2.34 -23.44
CA SER A 142 6.10 3.42 -24.39
C SER A 142 7.41 4.12 -24.02
N GLY A 143 8.53 3.54 -24.49
CA GLY A 143 9.91 4.04 -24.33
C GLY A 143 10.52 3.68 -22.97
N ILE A 144 11.73 3.14 -22.84
CA ILE A 144 12.94 3.07 -23.69
C ILE A 144 13.56 1.68 -23.49
#